data_AF-A4FG25-F1
#
_entry.id   AF-A4FG25-F1
#
_cell.length_a   1.000
_cell.length_b   1.000
_cell.length_c   1.000
_cell.angle_alpha   90.00
_cell.angle_beta   90.00
_cell.angle_gamma   90.00
#
_symmetry.space_group_name_H-M   'P 1'
#
loop_
_entity.id
_entity.type
_entity.pdbx_description
1 polymer ?
#
loop_
_entity_poly.entity_id
_entity_poly.type
_entity_poly.pdbx_seq_one_letter_code
_entity_poly.pdbx_strand_id
1 'polypeptide(L)'
;MDRFADFLRRQIDIDLELLRWVREDAEAGSERGCYVSVIRGFRECELKTRLLRAHQWCGSGAGPCDQVGDAFPPEDERGCATRALLGLPYADRPGYAKRWRP
;
A
#
# COMPACT_ATOMS: atom_id res chain seq x y z
N MET A 1 2.38 21.19 3.81
CA MET A 1 1.17 20.42 3.47
C MET A 1 1.62 19.16 2.75
N ASP A 2 1.50 18.01 3.40
CA ASP A 2 1.90 16.73 2.82
C ASP A 2 0.80 16.25 1.87
N ARG A 3 1.03 16.47 0.57
CA ARG A 3 0.11 16.09 -0.50
C ARG A 3 -0.22 14.60 -0.49
N PHE A 4 0.68 13.77 0.03
CA PHE A 4 0.46 12.34 0.15
C PHE A 4 -0.52 12.01 1.28
N ALA A 5 -0.33 12.59 2.47
CA ALA A 5 -1.28 12.45 3.56
C ALA A 5 -2.69 12.97 3.18
N ASP A 6 -2.78 14.09 2.47
CA ASP A 6 -4.06 14.65 2.03
C ASP A 6 -4.76 13.75 0.99
N PHE A 7 -3.98 13.15 0.08
CA PHE A 7 -4.49 12.14 -0.85
C PHE A 7 -5.03 10.92 -0.10
N LEU A 8 -4.30 10.40 0.90
CA LEU A 8 -4.73 9.23 1.67
C LEU A 8 -6.02 9.51 2.45
N ARG A 9 -6.13 10.67 3.10
CA ARG A 9 -7.34 11.06 3.81
C ARG A 9 -8.55 11.11 2.88
N ARG A 10 -8.41 11.79 1.74
CA ARG A 10 -9.48 11.88 0.75
C ARG A 10 -9.87 10.51 0.19
N GLN A 11 -8.92 9.60 0.05
CA GLN A 11 -9.19 8.25 -0.42
C GLN A 11 -9.95 7.42 0.62
N ILE A 12 -9.59 7.52 1.89
CA ILE A 12 -10.31 6.86 2.99
C ILE A 12 -11.77 7.32 3.03
N ASP A 13 -12.03 8.62 2.88
CA ASP A 13 -13.40 9.16 2.88
C ASP A 13 -14.25 8.56 1.73
N ILE A 14 -13.68 8.49 0.53
CA ILE A 14 -14.33 7.89 -0.65
C ILE A 14 -14.61 6.40 -0.40
N ASP A 15 -13.65 5.67 0.16
CA ASP A 15 -13.80 4.23 0.40
C ASP A 15 -14.86 3.94 1.46
N LEU A 16 -14.92 4.76 2.53
CA LEU A 16 -15.95 4.65 3.56
C LEU A 16 -17.35 4.92 3.00
N GLU A 17 -17.49 5.91 2.11
CA GLU A 17 -18.77 6.20 1.46
C GLU A 17 -19.21 5.06 0.53
N LEU A 18 -18.28 4.49 -0.25
CA LEU A 18 -18.56 3.33 -1.10
C LEU A 18 -18.94 2.09 -0.29
N LEU A 19 -18.27 1.85 0.85
CA LEU A 19 -18.63 0.74 1.75
C LEU A 19 -20.01 0.94 2.38
N ARG A 20 -20.39 2.19 2.68
CA ARG A 20 -21.75 2.51 3.16
C ARG A 20 -22.80 2.12 2.12
N TRP A 21 -22.59 2.49 0.85
CA TRP A 21 -23.49 2.11 -0.24
C TRP A 21 -23.58 0.61 -0.45
N VAL A 22 -22.44 -0.11 -0.41
CA VAL A 22 -22.42 -1.58 -0.52
C VAL A 22 -23.24 -2.21 0.60
N ARG A 23 -23.16 -1.68 1.82
CA ARG A 23 -23.97 -2.15 2.94
C ARG A 23 -25.45 -1.88 2.74
N GLU A 24 -25.82 -0.67 2.34
CA GLU A 24 -27.20 -0.29 2.05
C GLU A 24 -27.81 -1.16 0.93
N ASP A 25 -27.05 -1.43 -0.13
CA ASP A 25 -27.47 -2.31 -1.23
C ASP A 25 -27.65 -3.77 -0.77
N ALA A 26 -26.73 -4.28 0.06
CA ALA A 26 -26.85 -5.62 0.65
C ALA A 26 -28.08 -5.73 1.57
N GLU A 27 -28.35 -4.72 2.40
CA GLU A 27 -29.53 -4.65 3.26
C GLU A 27 -30.84 -4.54 2.45
N ALA A 28 -30.80 -3.89 1.28
CA ALA A 28 -31.93 -3.75 0.37
C ALA A 28 -32.14 -4.96 -0.56
N GLY A 29 -31.25 -5.97 -0.55
CA GLY A 29 -31.31 -7.10 -1.48
C GLY A 29 -31.00 -6.72 -2.94
N SER A 30 -30.30 -5.61 -3.15
CA SER A 30 -29.92 -5.06 -4.45
C SER A 30 -28.49 -5.50 -4.82
N GLU A 31 -28.34 -6.35 -5.84
CA GLU A 31 -27.02 -6.70 -6.40
C GLU A 31 -26.52 -5.62 -7.38
N ARG A 32 -26.41 -4.37 -6.95
CA ARG A 32 -25.61 -3.39 -7.71
C ARG A 32 -24.15 -3.83 -7.60
N GLY A 33 -23.69 -4.44 -8.68
CA GLY A 33 -22.45 -5.20 -8.76
C GLY A 33 -21.23 -4.55 -8.11
N CYS A 34 -20.33 -5.44 -7.69
CA CYS A 34 -19.06 -5.28 -6.98
C CYS A 34 -18.02 -4.34 -7.64
N TYR A 35 -18.41 -3.18 -8.19
CA TYR A 35 -17.52 -2.19 -8.81
C TYR A 35 -16.57 -1.54 -7.80
N VAL A 36 -16.98 -1.47 -6.53
CA VAL A 36 -16.14 -0.98 -5.42
C VAL A 36 -14.86 -1.81 -5.29
N SER A 37 -14.93 -3.14 -5.49
CA SER A 37 -13.75 -4.00 -5.37
C SER A 37 -12.74 -3.78 -6.50
N VAL A 38 -13.20 -3.59 -7.74
CA VAL A 38 -12.34 -3.44 -8.91
C VAL A 38 -11.64 -2.07 -8.89
N ILE A 39 -12.38 -0.99 -8.62
CA ILE A 39 -11.81 0.36 -8.53
C ILE A 39 -10.81 0.43 -7.38
N ARG A 40 -11.15 -0.16 -6.22
CA ARG A 40 -10.24 -0.26 -5.08
C ARG A 40 -8.97 -1.05 -5.44
N GLY A 41 -9.10 -2.19 -6.11
CA GLY A 41 -7.97 -2.99 -6.55
C GLY A 41 -7.00 -2.20 -7.44
N PHE A 42 -7.51 -1.48 -8.44
CA PHE A 42 -6.68 -0.64 -9.31
C PHE A 42 -5.99 0.50 -8.53
N ARG A 43 -6.70 1.16 -7.61
CA ARG A 43 -6.13 2.24 -6.79
C ARG A 43 -5.08 1.72 -5.82
N GLU A 44 -5.30 0.57 -5.19
CA GLU A 44 -4.29 -0.08 -4.36
C GLU A 44 -3.04 -0.45 -5.16
N CYS A 45 -3.20 -0.97 -6.38
CA CYS A 45 -2.08 -1.25 -7.28
C CYS A 45 -1.32 0.04 -7.66
N GLU A 46 -2.03 1.12 -7.97
CA GLU A 46 -1.42 2.42 -8.28
C GLU A 46 -0.62 2.98 -7.09
N LEU A 47 -1.23 2.97 -5.90
CA LEU A 47 -0.60 3.40 -4.65
C LEU A 47 0.65 2.58 -4.33
N LYS A 48 0.54 1.25 -4.37
CA LYS A 48 1.68 0.34 -4.17
C LYS A 48 2.80 0.62 -5.17
N THR A 49 2.46 0.87 -6.44
CA THR A 49 3.44 1.23 -7.48
C THR A 49 4.16 2.53 -7.17
N ARG A 50 3.41 3.57 -6.76
CA ARG A 50 4.00 4.87 -6.37
C ARG A 50 4.93 4.73 -5.17
N LEU A 51 4.52 3.97 -4.15
CA LEU A 51 5.34 3.68 -2.97
C LEU A 51 6.62 2.92 -3.35
N LEU A 52 6.52 1.87 -4.16
CA LEU A 52 7.70 1.12 -4.61
C LEU A 52 8.70 2.01 -5.38
N ARG A 53 8.20 2.92 -6.25
CA ARG A 53 9.03 3.89 -6.96
C ARG A 53 9.69 4.90 -6.03
N ALA A 54 8.94 5.47 -5.08
CA ALA A 54 9.49 6.43 -4.12
C ALA A 54 10.58 5.79 -3.24
N HIS A 55 10.42 4.52 -2.88
CA HIS A 55 11.34 3.79 -2.02
C HIS A 55 12.42 2.99 -2.77
N GLN A 56 12.54 3.14 -4.10
CA GLN A 56 13.53 2.39 -4.89
C GLN A 56 14.98 2.78 -4.54
N TRP A 57 15.19 4.02 -4.08
CA TRP A 57 16.49 4.58 -3.71
C TRP A 57 16.77 4.55 -2.20
N CYS A 58 15.91 3.91 -1.39
CA CYS A 58 16.21 3.76 0.04
C CYS A 58 17.45 2.87 0.24
N GLY A 59 18.33 3.28 1.17
CA GLY A 59 19.65 2.70 1.38
C GLY A 59 20.76 3.37 0.57
N SER A 60 20.45 4.36 -0.28
CA SER A 60 21.44 5.14 -1.04
C SER A 60 21.68 6.55 -0.50
N GLY A 61 21.03 6.92 0.62
CA GLY A 61 21.08 8.26 1.20
C GLY A 61 20.14 9.28 0.55
N ALA A 62 19.32 8.85 -0.41
CA ALA A 62 18.41 9.69 -1.20
C ALA A 62 16.95 9.26 -1.14
N GLY A 63 16.65 8.13 -0.50
CA GLY A 63 15.30 7.62 -0.34
C GLY A 63 14.56 8.23 0.84
N PRO A 64 13.22 8.16 0.86
CA PRO A 64 12.41 8.67 1.96
C PRO A 64 12.77 8.03 3.31
N CYS A 65 13.11 6.74 3.37
CA CYS A 65 13.54 6.10 4.63
C CYS A 65 14.91 6.63 5.12
N ASP A 66 15.78 7.07 4.21
CA ASP A 66 17.10 7.60 4.57
C ASP A 66 16.97 8.98 5.26
N GLN A 67 15.97 9.76 4.86
CA GLN A 67 15.69 11.08 5.45
C GLN A 67 15.14 10.99 6.88
N VAL A 68 14.46 9.90 7.21
CA VAL A 68 13.86 9.66 8.53
C VAL A 68 14.82 8.90 9.46
N GLY A 69 15.92 8.36 8.91
CA GLY A 69 16.87 7.52 9.65
C GLY A 69 16.38 6.08 9.89
N ASP A 70 15.28 5.68 9.25
CA ASP A 70 14.61 4.38 9.40
C ASP A 70 14.99 3.38 8.29
N ALA A 71 16.05 3.66 7.52
CA ALA A 71 16.61 2.67 6.62
C ALA A 71 17.27 1.56 7.45
N PHE A 72 16.96 0.30 7.14
CA PHE A 72 17.66 -0.81 7.77
C PHE A 72 19.17 -0.68 7.50
N PRO A 73 20.04 -1.10 8.45
CA PRO A 73 21.46 -1.11 8.21
C PRO A 73 21.77 -1.95 6.96
N PRO A 74 22.84 -1.65 6.21
CA PRO A 74 23.21 -2.39 5.00
C PRO A 74 23.31 -3.91 5.19
N GLU A 75 23.63 -4.33 6.42
CA GLU A 75 23.76 -5.70 6.90
C GLU A 75 22.43 -6.48 6.91
N ASP A 76 21.30 -5.77 6.89
CA ASP A 76 19.99 -6.37 7.13
C ASP A 76 19.44 -7.12 5.90
N GLU A 77 20.04 -6.96 4.72
CA GLU A 77 19.65 -7.52 3.40
C GLU A 77 18.17 -7.28 2.95
N ARG A 78 17.29 -6.86 3.87
CA ARG A 78 15.89 -6.44 3.72
C ARG A 78 15.81 -5.16 2.91
N GLY A 79 16.80 -4.29 3.05
CA GLY A 79 16.87 -2.98 2.42
C GLY A 79 15.89 -1.99 3.06
N CYS A 80 14.75 -1.74 2.43
CA CYS A 80 13.80 -0.72 2.88
C CYS A 80 12.63 -1.35 3.66
N ALA A 81 12.39 -0.89 4.89
CA ALA A 81 11.29 -1.36 5.75
C ALA A 81 9.92 -1.28 5.08
N THR A 82 9.59 -0.16 4.44
CA THR A 82 8.32 0.01 3.72
C THR A 82 8.16 -1.01 2.60
N ARG A 83 9.23 -1.33 1.86
CA ARG A 83 9.20 -2.32 0.78
C ARG A 83 9.04 -3.74 1.34
N ALA A 84 9.70 -4.08 2.44
CA ALA A 84 9.55 -5.35 3.12
C ALA A 84 8.10 -5.56 3.61
N LEU A 85 7.52 -4.54 4.24
CA LEU A 85 6.12 -4.56 4.72
C LEU A 85 5.12 -4.70 3.57
N LEU A 86 5.35 -4.02 2.44
CA LEU A 86 4.49 -4.17 1.25
C LEU A 86 4.55 -5.58 0.64
N GLY A 87 5.66 -6.30 0.83
CA GLY A 87 5.84 -7.66 0.36
C GLY A 87 5.15 -8.73 1.24
N LEU A 88 4.93 -8.45 2.53
CA LEU A 88 4.40 -9.43 3.50
C LEU A 88 3.14 -10.20 3.04
N PRO A 89 2.12 -9.56 2.43
CA PRO A 89 0.92 -10.28 1.96
C PRO A 89 1.20 -11.33 0.88
N TYR A 90 2.40 -11.32 0.31
CA TYR A 90 2.85 -12.24 -0.74
C TYR A 90 3.88 -13.25 -0.22
N ALA A 91 4.02 -13.40 1.10
CA ALA A 91 5.01 -14.28 1.73
C ALA A 91 4.83 -15.78 1.43
N ASP A 92 3.67 -16.17 0.90
CA ASP A 92 3.30 -17.51 0.44
C ASP A 92 3.59 -17.73 -1.06
N ARG A 93 3.96 -16.68 -1.80
CA ARG A 93 4.12 -16.75 -3.26
C ARG A 93 5.50 -17.28 -3.67
N PRO A 94 5.58 -18.10 -4.73
CA PRO A 94 6.85 -18.55 -5.29
C PRO A 94 7.62 -17.32 -5.81
N GLY A 95 8.76 -17.02 -5.19
CA GLY A 95 9.57 -15.83 -5.47
C GLY A 95 9.70 -14.87 -4.29
N TYR A 96 8.93 -15.05 -3.23
CA TYR A 96 9.14 -14.29 -2.00
C TYR A 96 10.41 -14.76 -1.28
N ALA A 97 11.40 -13.87 -1.14
CA ALA A 97 12.64 -14.21 -0.46
C ALA A 97 12.45 -14.17 1.06
N LYS A 98 12.91 -15.20 1.78
CA LYS A 98 12.83 -15.26 3.26
C LYS A 98 13.46 -14.03 3.93
N ARG A 99 14.54 -13.51 3.35
CA ARG A 99 15.22 -12.29 3.81
C ARG A 99 14.35 -11.03 3.79
N TRP A 100 13.15 -11.05 3.21
CA TRP A 100 12.22 -9.90 3.18
C TRP A 100 11.21 -9.91 4.33
N ARG A 101 11.20 -10.93 5.19
CA ARG A 101 10.33 -10.96 6.37
C ARG A 101 10.83 -9.96 7.42
N PRO A 102 9.95 -9.17 8.05
CA PRO A 102 10.29 -8.34 9.22
C PRO A 102 10.76 -9.19 10.40
#